data_AF-A0A7R9M560-F1
#
_entry.id   AF-A0A7R9M560-F1
#
_cell.length_a   1.000
_cell.length_b   1.000
_cell.length_c   1.000
_cell.angle_alpha   90.00
_cell.angle_beta   90.00
_cell.angle_gamma   90.00
#
_symmetry.space_group_name_H-M   'P 1'
#
loop_
_entity.id
_entity.type
_entity.pdbx_description
1 polymer ?
#
loop_
_entity_poly.entity_id
_entity_poly.type
_entity_poly.pdbx_seq_one_letter_code
_entity_poly.pdbx_strand_id
1 'polypeptide(L)' 'MNPLNEDLLKSNPTTHLEINSYVDVNTSSGIVRGQTIQVLNQTINEFLGIPFAEPPVGDLRFAKPKAIEKPIKV' A
#
# COMPACT_ATOMS: atom_id res chain seq x y z
N MET A 1 -28.01 -17.75 8.72
CA MET A 1 -26.98 -16.71 8.49
C MET A 1 -27.71 -15.41 8.20
N ASN A 2 -27.37 -14.34 8.91
CA ASN A 2 -28.11 -13.07 8.84
C ASN A 2 -27.64 -12.25 7.62
N PRO A 3 -28.48 -12.02 6.60
CA PRO A 3 -28.10 -11.30 5.39
C PRO A 3 -27.85 -9.79 5.61
N LEU A 4 -28.20 -9.26 6.79
CA LEU A 4 -28.12 -7.83 7.12
C LEU A 4 -26.69 -7.29 7.34
N ASN A 5 -25.68 -8.16 7.37
CA ASN A 5 -24.31 -7.75 7.72
C ASN A 5 -23.51 -7.22 6.51
N GLU A 6 -23.85 -7.67 5.31
CA GLU A 6 -23.19 -7.28 4.05
C GLU A 6 -23.55 -5.85 3.64
N ASP A 7 -24.82 -5.48 3.78
CA ASP A 7 -25.32 -4.15 3.39
C ASP A 7 -24.82 -3.05 4.34
N LEU A 8 -24.63 -3.37 5.62
CA LEU A 8 -24.05 -2.43 6.58
C LEU A 8 -22.57 -2.13 6.29
N LEU A 9 -21.76 -3.14 5.91
CA LEU A 9 -20.36 -2.95 5.51
C LEU A 9 -20.24 -2.10 4.25
N LYS A 10 -21.12 -2.31 3.26
CA LYS A 10 -21.13 -1.58 1.98
C LYS A 10 -21.65 -0.15 2.09
N SER A 11 -22.44 0.14 3.13
CA SER A 11 -23.04 1.47 3.37
C SER A 11 -22.12 2.47 4.06
N ASN A 12 -21.01 2.02 4.65
CA ASN A 12 -20.09 2.89 5.34
C ASN A 12 -18.99 3.37 4.36
N PRO A 13 -18.89 4.68 4.05
CA PRO A 13 -18.00 5.20 3.00
C PRO A 13 -16.51 4.97 3.25
N THR A 14 -16.13 4.51 4.44
CA THR A 14 -14.75 4.21 4.84
C THR A 14 -14.41 2.72 4.73
N THR A 15 -15.36 1.84 4.38
CA THR A 15 -15.09 0.39 4.38
C THR A 15 -14.22 0.01 3.20
N HIS A 16 -12.99 -0.37 3.52
CA HIS A 16 -12.08 -1.05 2.62
C HIS A 16 -12.53 -2.50 2.47
N LEU A 17 -13.03 -2.87 1.29
CA LEU A 17 -13.25 -4.27 0.96
C LEU A 17 -11.96 -4.82 0.36
N GLU A 18 -11.25 -5.65 1.13
CA GLU A 18 -10.11 -6.40 0.64
C GLU A 18 -10.58 -7.39 -0.42
N ILE A 19 -10.28 -7.08 -1.67
CA ILE A 19 -10.26 -8.09 -2.72
C ILE A 19 -8.89 -8.76 -2.54
N ASN A 20 -8.85 -10.08 -2.28
CA ASN A 20 -7.60 -10.83 -2.16
C ASN A 20 -6.89 -10.93 -3.52
N SER A 21 -6.46 -9.80 -4.06
CA SER A 21 -5.85 -9.60 -5.37
C SER A 21 -4.62 -8.71 -5.19
N TYR A 22 -3.48 -9.20 -5.65
CA TYR A 22 -2.20 -8.51 -5.56
C TYR A 22 -1.76 -8.02 -6.93
N VAL A 23 -1.05 -6.89 -6.95
CA VAL A 23 -0.52 -6.29 -8.18
C VAL A 23 0.97 -5.96 -7.99
N ASP A 24 1.79 -6.39 -8.95
CA ASP A 24 3.24 -6.11 -8.97
C ASP A 24 3.53 -4.99 -9.98
N VAL A 25 4.28 -3.97 -9.55
CA VAL A 25 4.68 -2.82 -10.38
C VAL A 25 6.19 -2.69 -10.37
N ASN A 26 6.78 -2.47 -11.56
CA ASN A 26 8.21 -2.24 -11.69
C ASN A 26 8.53 -0.75 -11.47
N THR A 27 9.42 -0.45 -10.54
CA THR A 27 9.90 0.91 -10.24
C THR A 27 11.38 1.04 -10.59
N SER A 28 11.93 2.26 -10.57
CA SER A 28 13.37 2.47 -10.75
C SER A 28 14.22 1.76 -9.69
N SER A 29 13.64 1.49 -8.53
CA SER A 29 14.28 0.80 -7.42
C SER A 29 13.78 -0.65 -7.28
N GLY A 30 13.18 -1.26 -8.30
CA GLY A 30 12.73 -2.66 -8.28
C GLY A 30 11.22 -2.87 -8.15
N ILE A 31 10.79 -4.12 -7.95
CA ILE A 31 9.37 -4.50 -7.95
C ILE A 31 8.71 -4.18 -6.60
N VAL A 32 7.57 -3.50 -6.64
CA VAL A 32 6.69 -3.25 -5.48
C VAL A 32 5.40 -4.03 -5.67
N ARG A 33 4.97 -4.73 -4.61
CA ARG A 33 3.67 -5.40 -4.53
C ARG A 33 2.66 -4.54 -3.78
N GLY A 34 1.53 -4.28 -4.42
CA GLY A 34 0.36 -3.64 -3.83
C GLY A 34 -0.83 -4.58 -3.73
N GLN A 35 -1.96 -4.03 -3.31
CA GLN A 35 -3.25 -4.72 -3.18
C GLN A 35 -4.30 -4.03 -4.05
N THR A 36 -5.21 -4.81 -4.63
CA THR A 36 -6.40 -4.27 -5.28
C THR A 36 -7.56 -4.27 -4.29
N ILE A 37 -8.20 -3.13 -4.12
CA ILE A 37 -9.13 -2.88 -3.02
C ILE A 37 -10.38 -2.16 -3.56
N GLN A 38 -11.51 -2.32 -2.89
CA GLN A 38 -12.74 -1.60 -3.22
C GLN A 38 -13.01 -0.53 -2.15
N VAL A 39 -13.10 0.73 -2.58
CA VAL A 39 -13.39 1.89 -1.75
C VAL A 39 -14.44 2.73 -2.45
N LEU A 40 -15.53 3.07 -1.76
CA LEU A 40 -16.62 3.90 -2.33
C LEU A 40 -17.14 3.37 -3.69
N ASN A 41 -17.30 2.05 -3.82
CA ASN A 41 -17.68 1.37 -5.06
C ASN A 41 -16.70 1.59 -6.23
N GLN A 42 -15.45 1.98 -5.96
CA GLN A 42 -14.37 2.05 -6.93
C GLN A 42 -13.27 1.06 -6.58
N THR A 43 -12.85 0.29 -7.58
CA THR A 43 -11.69 -0.58 -7.48
C THR A 43 -10.42 0.23 -7.72
N ILE A 44 -9.52 0.25 -6.75
CA ILE A 44 -8.23 0.93 -6.84
C ILE A 44 -7.10 -0.04 -6.52
N ASN A 45 -5.87 0.32 -6.93
CA ASN A 45 -4.66 -0.37 -6.53
C ASN A 45 -3.94 0.48 -5.48
N GLU A 46 -3.71 -0.09 -4.30
CA GLU A 46 -3.05 0.56 -3.18
C GLU A 46 -1.62 0.02 -3.00
N PHE A 47 -0.67 0.93 -2.80
CA PHE A 47 0.72 0.61 -2.49
C PHE A 47 1.19 1.46 -1.31
N LEU A 48 1.32 0.86 -0.13
CA LEU A 48 1.68 1.56 1.10
C LEU A 48 3.09 1.19 1.56
N GLY A 49 3.73 2.10 2.30
CA GLY A 49 5.02 1.83 2.95
C GLY A 49 6.20 1.64 1.99
N ILE A 50 6.10 2.11 0.75
CA ILE A 50 7.18 1.98 -0.23
C ILE A 50 8.39 2.81 0.22
N PRO A 51 9.55 2.21 0.49
CA PRO A 51 10.74 2.97 0.83
C PRO A 51 11.25 3.69 -0.43
N PHE A 52 11.76 4.90 -0.27
CA PHE A 52 12.35 5.70 -1.36
C PHE A 52 13.77 6.19 -1.06
N ALA A 53 14.16 6.18 0.21
CA ALA A 53 15.47 6.59 0.69
C ALA A 53 15.95 5.67 1.82
N GLU A 54 17.26 5.63 2.04
CA GLU A 54 17.85 4.94 3.20
C GLU A 54 17.34 5.60 4.50
N PRO A 55 17.09 4.81 5.58
CA PRO A 55 16.63 5.35 6.85
C PRO A 55 17.56 6.46 7.38
N PRO A 56 17.05 7.67 7.73
CA PRO A 56 17.88 8.82 8.11
C PRO A 56 18.35 8.74 9.57
N VAL A 57 18.98 7.62 9.92
CA VAL A 57 19.48 7.32 11.27
C VAL A 57 21.00 7.29 11.31
N GLY A 58 21.60 7.36 12.50
CA GLY A 58 23.05 7.40 12.66
C GLY A 58 23.68 8.59 11.93
N ASP A 59 24.72 8.32 11.15
CA ASP A 59 25.47 9.31 10.36
C ASP A 59 24.63 9.96 9.25
N LEU A 60 23.52 9.34 8.85
CA LEU A 60 22.58 9.92 7.88
C LEU A 60 21.63 10.95 8.51
N ARG A 61 21.61 11.08 9.84
CA ARG A 61 20.80 12.09 10.51
C ARG A 61 21.27 13.48 10.06
N PHE A 62 20.33 14.32 9.65
CA PHE A 62 20.56 15.66 9.10
C PHE A 62 21.28 15.71 7.74
N ALA A 63 21.67 14.57 7.16
CA ALA A 63 22.19 14.51 5.78
C ALA A 63 21.04 14.62 4.76
N LYS A 64 21.39 14.89 3.49
CA LYS A 64 20.41 14.78 2.39
C LYS A 64 19.93 13.32 2.27
N PRO A 65 18.65 13.06 1.92
CA PRO A 65 18.17 11.71 1.68
C PRO A 65 19.02 10.99 0.63
N LYS A 66 19.40 9.75 0.91
CA LYS A 66 20.12 8.89 -0.03
C LYS A 66 19.13 7.92 -0.67
N ALA A 67 18.99 7.98 -1.98
CA ALA A 67 18.05 7.12 -2.72
C ALA A 67 18.40 5.63 -2.56
N ILE A 68 17.39 4.75 -2.57
CA ILE A 68 17.60 3.30 -2.54
C ILE A 68 17.64 2.70 -3.95
N GLU A 69 18.47 1.69 -4.13
CA GLU A 69 18.54 0.93 -5.39
C GLU A 69 17.56 -0.25 -5.45
N LYS A 70 17.08 -0.72 -4.29
CA LYS A 70 16.17 -1.87 -4.14
C LYS A 70 15.12 -1.60 -3.06
N PRO A 71 13.89 -2.12 -3.14
CA PRO A 71 12.90 -1.89 -2.11
C PRO A 71 13.32 -2.70 -0.88
N ILE A 72 13.35 -2.05 0.27
CA ILE A 72 13.66 -2.73 1.53
C ILE A 72 12.51 -3.68 1.83
N LYS A 73 12.82 -4.96 2.02
CA LYS A 73 11.86 -5.95 2.51
C LYS A 73 11.64 -5.65 3.99
N VAL A 74 10.54 -4.98 4.31
CA VAL A 74 10.07 -4.76 5.69
C VAL A 74 9.61 -6.07 6.33
#